data_AF-A0A9X9LY65-F1
#
_entry.id   AF-A0A9X9LY65-F1
#
_cell.length_a   1.000
_cell.length_b   1.000
_cell.length_c   1.000
_cell.angle_alpha   90.00
_cell.angle_beta   90.00
_cell.angle_gamma   90.00
#
_symmetry.space_group_name_H-M   'P 1'
#
loop_
_entity.id
_entity.type
_entity.pdbx_description
1 polymer ?
#
loop_
_entity_poly.entity_id
_entity_poly.type
_entity_poly.pdbx_seq_one_letter_code
_entity_poly.pdbx_strand_id
1 'polypeptide(L)' 'MSVFHDEVEIEDFQYDEDSEAYFYPCPCGDNFCITKEDLENGEDVATCPSCSLIIKVIYDKVSS' A
#
# COMPACT_ATOMS: atom_id res chain seq x y z
N MET A 1 -15.59 9.61 7.72
CA MET A 1 -14.39 9.23 8.49
C MET A 1 -13.79 8.05 7.76
N SER A 2 -12.84 8.27 6.86
CA SER A 2 -12.02 7.19 6.32
C SER A 2 -11.12 6.74 7.46
N VAL A 3 -11.46 5.61 8.08
CA VAL A 3 -10.67 5.01 9.15
C VAL A 3 -9.68 4.10 8.44
N PHE A 4 -8.40 4.45 8.47
CA PHE A 4 -7.34 3.54 8.04
C PHE A 4 -7.39 2.31 8.93
N HIS A 5 -7.33 1.14 8.30
CA HIS A 5 -7.45 -0.11 9.03
C HIS A 5 -6.15 -0.41 9.80
N ASP A 6 -5.00 -0.04 9.24
CA ASP A 6 -3.68 -0.16 9.84
C ASP A 6 -2.66 0.77 9.15
N GLU A 7 -1.48 0.94 9.76
CA GLU A 7 -0.35 1.68 9.20
C GLU A 7 0.84 0.72 9.08
N VAL A 8 1.28 0.43 7.86
CA VAL A 8 2.27 -0.61 7.57
C VAL A 8 3.44 0.02 6.83
N GLU A 9 4.67 -0.35 7.21
CA GLU A 9 5.88 0.11 6.54
C GLU A 9 6.02 -0.53 5.16
N ILE A 10 6.47 0.25 4.16
CA ILE A 10 6.67 -0.22 2.79
C ILE A 10 7.65 -1.41 2.70
N GLU A 11 8.53 -1.55 3.68
CA GLU A 11 9.48 -2.67 3.80
C GLU A 11 8.78 -4.02 4.07
N ASP A 12 7.58 -4.01 4.66
CA ASP A 12 6.77 -5.22 4.91
C ASP A 12 5.94 -5.60 3.67
N PHE A 13 5.85 -4.72 2.67
CA PHE A 13 5.17 -5.00 1.41
C PHE A 13 6.05 -5.82 0.48
N GLN A 14 5.41 -6.69 -0.29
CA GLN A 14 6.05 -7.41 -1.38
C GLN A 14 6.06 -6.56 -2.63
N TYR A 15 7.23 -6.11 -3.06
CA TYR A 15 7.40 -5.38 -4.32
C TYR A 15 7.41 -6.34 -5.51
N ASP A 16 6.58 -6.05 -6.50
CA ASP A 16 6.52 -6.73 -7.79
C ASP A 16 7.17 -5.84 -8.86
N GLU A 17 8.26 -6.33 -9.45
CA GLU A 17 9.02 -5.59 -10.47
C GLU A 17 8.33 -5.57 -11.84
N ASP A 18 7.41 -6.51 -12.12
CA ASP A 18 6.72 -6.60 -13.41
C ASP A 18 5.59 -5.56 -13.51
N SER A 19 4.87 -5.35 -12.41
CA SER A 19 3.77 -4.38 -12.29
C SER A 19 4.16 -3.07 -11.60
N GLU A 20 5.39 -2.93 -11.12
CA GLU A 20 5.88 -1.81 -10.32
C GLU A 20 4.92 -1.47 -9.15
N ALA A 21 4.45 -2.50 -8.46
CA ALA A 21 3.41 -2.40 -7.44
C ALA A 21 3.80 -3.14 -6.17
N TYR A 22 3.30 -2.65 -5.04
CA TYR A 22 3.52 -3.20 -3.71
C TYR A 22 2.27 -3.91 -3.23
N PHE A 23 2.45 -5.14 -2.76
CA PHE A 23 1.38 -6.02 -2.31
C PHE A 23 1.50 -6.35 -0.83
N TYR A 24 0.37 -6.30 -0.10
CA TYR A 24 0.32 -6.67 1.32
C TYR A 24 -0.80 -7.66 1.60
N PRO A 25 -0.60 -8.74 2.36
CA PRO A 25 -1.66 -9.69 2.69
C PRO A 25 -2.78 -9.03 3.49
N CYS A 26 -4.00 -9.06 2.97
CA CYS A 26 -5.19 -8.57 3.65
C CYS A 26 -5.86 -9.70 4.44
N PRO A 27 -6.36 -9.45 5.66
CA PRO A 27 -7.08 -10.45 6.45
C PRO A 27 -8.36 -10.97 5.79
N CYS A 28 -8.86 -10.35 4.72
CA CYS A 28 -10.01 -10.85 3.96
C CYS A 28 -9.66 -12.03 3.03
N GLY A 29 -8.37 -12.31 2.80
CA GLY A 29 -7.88 -13.36 1.90
C GLY A 29 -7.33 -12.89 0.56
N ASP A 30 -7.45 -11.60 0.25
CA ASP A 30 -6.81 -10.95 -0.91
C ASP A 30 -5.58 -10.14 -0.47
N ASN A 31 -5.02 -9.33 -1.37
CA ASN A 31 -3.90 -8.45 -1.08
C ASN A 31 -4.31 -6.98 -1.27
N PHE A 32 -3.83 -6.11 -0.39
CA PHE A 32 -3.75 -4.69 -0.70
C PHE A 32 -2.76 -4.48 -1.83
N CYS A 33 -3.06 -3.53 -2.70
CA CYS A 33 -2.20 -3.14 -3.81
C CYS A 33 -2.05 -1.62 -3.80
N ILE A 34 -0.83 -1.16 -4.06
CA ILE A 34 -0.50 0.24 -4.33
C ILE A 34 0.60 0.29 -5.37
N THR A 35 0.51 1.19 -6.35
CA THR A 35 1.57 1.32 -7.34
C THR A 35 2.72 2.16 -6.79
N LYS A 36 3.92 1.93 -7.30
CA LYS A 36 5.06 2.80 -7.00
C LYS A 36 4.81 4.22 -7.49
N GLU A 37 4.16 4.38 -8.64
CA GLU A 37 3.79 5.69 -9.18
C GLU A 37 2.89 6.46 -8.19
N ASP A 38 1.90 5.81 -7.57
CA ASP A 38 1.07 6.40 -6.52
C ASP A 38 1.92 6.92 -5.35
N LEU A 39 2.83 6.09 -4.83
CA LEU A 39 3.76 6.48 -3.76
C LEU A 39 4.64 7.66 -4.17
N GLU A 40 5.15 7.68 -5.41
CA GLU A 40 5.95 8.79 -5.93
C GLU A 40 5.12 10.09 -6.02
N ASN A 41 3.87 10.00 -6.46
CA ASN A 41 2.92 11.12 -6.48
C ASN A 41 2.52 11.60 -5.07
N GLY A 42 2.74 10.79 -4.04
CA GLY A 42 2.40 11.12 -2.65
C GLY A 42 1.14 10.46 -2.13
N GLU A 43 0.59 9.51 -2.87
CA GLU A 43 -0.48 8.64 -2.39
C GLU A 43 0.13 7.53 -1.54
N ASP A 44 -0.27 7.50 -0.27
CA ASP A 44 0.20 6.53 0.72
C ASP A 44 -0.89 5.54 1.15
N VAL A 45 -1.88 5.31 0.28
CA VAL A 45 -3.07 4.55 0.63
C VAL A 45 -3.17 3.29 -0.23
N ALA A 46 -2.84 2.13 0.36
CA ALA A 46 -3.03 0.86 -0.31
C ALA A 46 -4.46 0.38 -0.12
N THR A 47 -5.10 -0.03 -1.21
CA THR A 47 -6.51 -0.40 -1.23
C THR A 47 -6.67 -1.89 -1.56
N CYS A 48 -7.58 -2.57 -0.87
CA CYS A 48 -7.90 -3.96 -1.16
C CYS A 48 -9.18 -4.07 -2.02
N PRO A 49 -9.14 -4.74 -3.19
CA PRO A 49 -10.29 -4.81 -4.09
C PRO A 49 -11.48 -5.61 -3.53
N SER A 50 -11.24 -6.55 -2.61
CA SER A 50 -12.31 -7.45 -2.12
C SER A 50 -13.06 -6.94 -0.89
N CYS A 51 -12.40 -6.19 -0.01
CA CYS A 51 -13.01 -5.70 1.23
C CYS A 51 -13.17 -4.18 1.26
N SER A 52 -12.67 -3.47 0.24
CA SER A 52 -12.61 -2.00 0.18
C SER A 52 -11.91 -1.38 1.39
N LEU A 53 -11.13 -2.16 2.14
CA LEU A 53 -10.30 -1.66 3.21
C LEU A 53 -9.15 -0.86 2.60
N ILE A 54 -8.67 0.08 3.39
CA ILE A 54 -7.51 0.89 3.10
C ILE A 54 -6.54 0.83 4.28
N ILE A 55 -5.26 0.66 3.97
CA ILE A 55 -4.16 0.77 4.93
C ILE A 55 -3.26 1.91 4.51
N LYS A 56 -2.60 2.52 5.49
CA LYS A 56 -1.64 3.58 5.24
C LYS A 56 -0.25 2.98 5.08
N VAL A 57 0.45 3.41 4.04
CA VAL A 57 1.78 2.94 3.69
C VAL A 57 2.80 3.93 4.22
N ILE A 58 3.62 3.50 5.16
CA ILE A 58 4.69 4.33 5.73
C ILE A 58 5.95 4.09 4.91
N TYR A 59 6.41 5.12 4.21
CA TYR A 59 7.62 5.06 3.38
C TYR A 59 8.45 6.33 3.58
N ASP A 60 9.76 6.16 3.62
CA ASP A 60 10.69 7.28 3.71
C ASP A 60 10.88 7.88 2.32
N LYS A 61 10.17 8.99 2.03
CA LYS A 61 10.55 9.85 0.91
C LYS A 61 11.87 10.50 1.29
N VAL A 62 12.97 9.95 0.80
CA VAL A 62 14.29 10.57 0.93
C VAL A 62 14.24 11.94 0.24
N SER A 63 13.84 12.96 0.99
CA SER A 63 13.85 14.35 0.56
C SER A 63 15.32 14.81 0.59
N SER A 64 15.99 14.76 -0.56
CA SER A 64 17.30 15.38 -0.78
C SER A 64 17.18 16.54 -1.74
#